data_AF-A0A945IA14-F1
#
_entry.id   AF-A0A945IA14-F1
#
_cell.length_a   1.000
_cell.length_b   1.000
_cell.length_c   1.000
_cell.angle_alpha   90.00
_cell.angle_beta   90.00
_cell.angle_gamma   90.00
#
_symmetry.space_group_name_H-M   'P 1'
#
loop_
_entity.id
_entity.type
_entity.pdbx_description
1 polymer ?
#
loop_
_entity_poly.entity_id
_entity_poly.type
_entity_poly.pdbx_seq_one_letter_code
_entity_poly.pdbx_strand_id
1 'polypeptide(L)'
;GITPLLSMGYRLKDMGANFHLHYCTKSAEETAFYDEVKDVFGDNVTFHHDGGDPANGIKLDDVLGAQEDGQHLYLCGPGGLINAAREAASHWRDSSVHFELFASAKADDDKADSTDGDQPFEVELKETGITFTVPVDKSIIELMWEHNVDVMYACEDGWCGNCKVGLISGKADHRDEFLDDGDRENFIQVCVSRAMPGEKLVLDI
;
A
#
# COMPACT_ATOMS: atom_id res chain seq x y z
N GLY A 1 5.12 -4.96 7.11
CA GLY A 1 5.49 -3.57 7.48
C GLY A 1 6.77 -3.42 8.28
N ILE A 2 7.41 -4.49 8.79
CA ILE A 2 8.61 -4.31 9.64
C ILE A 2 9.82 -3.75 8.88
N THR A 3 9.96 -4.04 7.59
CA THR A 3 11.16 -3.72 6.80
C THR A 3 11.52 -2.23 6.79
N PRO A 4 10.62 -1.28 6.47
CA PRO A 4 10.96 0.14 6.57
C PRO A 4 11.21 0.57 8.02
N LEU A 5 10.42 0.07 8.99
CA LEU A 5 10.57 0.46 10.40
C LEU A 5 11.89 -0.04 11.02
N LEU A 6 12.37 -1.22 10.62
CA LEU A 6 13.66 -1.76 11.05
C LEU A 6 14.81 -0.89 10.53
N SER A 7 14.73 -0.43 9.27
CA SER A 7 15.69 0.52 8.72
C SER A 7 15.72 1.85 9.49
N MET A 8 14.55 2.35 9.90
CA MET A 8 14.44 3.53 10.77
C MET A 8 15.06 3.26 12.13
N GLY A 9 14.82 2.08 12.71
CA GLY A 9 15.41 1.65 13.99
C GLY A 9 16.93 1.67 13.97
N TYR A 10 17.56 1.15 12.91
CA TYR A 10 19.02 1.25 12.73
C TYR A 10 19.51 2.70 12.77
N ARG A 11 18.83 3.60 12.04
CA ARG A 11 19.21 5.01 11.99
C ARG A 11 18.99 5.72 13.32
N LEU A 12 17.87 5.47 13.99
CA LEU A 12 17.53 6.09 15.27
C LEU A 12 18.49 5.64 16.38
N LYS A 13 18.89 4.36 16.36
CA LYS A 13 19.92 3.82 17.26
C LYS A 13 21.27 4.51 17.05
N ASP A 14 21.72 4.66 15.80
CA ASP A 14 22.96 5.36 15.45
C ASP A 14 22.95 6.84 15.88
N MET A 15 21.79 7.48 15.79
CA MET A 15 21.59 8.87 16.24
C MET A 15 21.46 9.02 17.77
N GLY A 16 21.30 7.93 18.51
CA GLY A 16 20.97 7.96 19.93
C GLY A 16 19.62 8.62 20.24
N ALA A 17 18.67 8.54 19.30
CA ALA A 17 17.33 9.11 19.47
C ALA A 17 16.50 8.27 20.45
N ASN A 18 15.48 8.88 21.06
CA ASN A 18 14.48 8.15 21.82
C ASN A 18 13.40 7.62 20.86
N PHE A 19 13.11 6.32 20.92
CA PHE A 19 12.10 5.66 20.08
C PHE A 19 11.59 4.40 20.77
N HIS A 20 10.39 3.95 20.39
CA HIS A 20 9.84 2.67 20.82
C HIS A 20 9.11 2.01 19.65
N LEU A 21 9.33 0.72 19.44
CA LEU A 21 8.65 -0.07 18.41
C LEU A 21 7.54 -0.91 19.01
N HIS A 22 6.32 -0.74 18.50
CA HIS A 22 5.24 -1.70 18.72
C HIS A 22 5.14 -2.62 17.50
N TYR A 23 5.56 -3.88 17.65
CA TYR A 23 5.56 -4.83 16.54
C TYR A 23 4.43 -5.86 16.70
N CYS A 24 3.38 -5.71 15.89
CA CYS A 24 2.21 -6.58 15.89
C CYS A 24 2.36 -7.70 14.85
N THR A 25 2.21 -8.95 15.28
CA THR A 25 2.24 -10.15 14.43
C THR A 25 1.30 -11.21 15.01
N LYS A 26 1.09 -12.31 14.28
CA LYS A 26 0.22 -13.40 14.75
C LYS A 26 0.81 -14.21 15.91
N SER A 27 2.09 -14.54 15.83
CA SER A 27 2.83 -15.25 16.88
C SER A 27 4.32 -14.91 16.83
N ALA A 28 5.08 -15.35 17.83
CA ALA A 28 6.53 -15.17 17.85
C ALA A 28 7.21 -15.86 16.65
N GLU A 29 6.72 -17.05 16.27
CA GLU A 29 7.23 -17.84 15.14
C GLU A 29 6.93 -17.18 13.79
N GLU A 30 5.81 -16.47 13.69
CA GLU A 30 5.44 -15.70 12.50
C GLU A 30 6.03 -14.27 12.52
N THR A 31 6.91 -13.96 13.47
CA THR A 31 7.56 -12.64 13.55
C THR A 31 8.85 -12.62 12.76
N ALA A 32 8.79 -12.04 11.56
CA ALA A 32 9.98 -11.81 10.74
C ALA A 32 11.00 -10.94 11.48
N PHE A 33 12.29 -11.28 11.32
CA PHE A 33 13.41 -10.55 11.92
C PHE A 33 13.38 -10.43 13.45
N TYR A 34 12.71 -11.34 14.16
CA TYR A 34 12.51 -11.25 15.62
C TYR A 34 13.80 -10.97 16.42
N ASP A 35 14.86 -11.74 16.19
CA ASP A 35 16.14 -11.57 16.90
C ASP A 35 16.86 -10.27 16.50
N GLU A 36 16.84 -9.91 15.21
CA GLU A 36 17.44 -8.67 14.72
C GLU A 36 16.72 -7.42 15.26
N VAL A 37 15.39 -7.48 15.35
CA VAL A 37 14.59 -6.43 16.00
C VAL A 37 14.97 -6.30 17.47
N LYS A 38 15.14 -7.40 18.20
CA LYS A 38 15.62 -7.33 19.59
C LYS A 38 17.01 -6.70 19.70
N ASP A 39 17.92 -7.03 18.79
CA ASP A 39 19.27 -6.47 18.79
C ASP A 39 19.27 -4.97 18.47
N VAL A 40 18.41 -4.51 17.56
CA VAL A 40 18.31 -3.11 17.16
C VAL A 40 17.61 -2.28 18.24
N PHE A 41 16.43 -2.72 18.68
CA PHE A 41 15.55 -1.94 19.55
C PHE A 41 15.82 -2.18 21.04
N GLY A 42 16.44 -3.29 21.45
CA GLY A 42 16.75 -3.59 22.84
C GLY A 42 15.49 -3.65 23.71
N ASP A 43 15.45 -2.87 24.79
CA ASP A 43 14.29 -2.75 25.66
C ASP A 43 13.16 -1.86 25.07
N ASN A 44 13.44 -1.16 23.97
CA ASN A 44 12.51 -0.23 23.31
C ASN A 44 11.64 -0.92 22.24
N VAL A 45 11.28 -2.19 22.46
CA VAL A 45 10.34 -2.92 21.61
C VAL A 45 9.31 -3.65 22.45
N THR A 46 8.05 -3.61 22.00
CA THR A 46 6.98 -4.45 22.52
C THR A 46 6.38 -5.25 21.39
N PHE A 47 6.45 -6.56 21.51
CA PHE A 47 5.82 -7.49 20.60
C PHE A 47 4.36 -7.72 21.03
N HIS A 48 3.43 -7.56 20.10
CA HIS A 48 2.01 -7.86 20.29
C HIS A 48 1.67 -9.06 19.42
N HIS A 49 1.28 -10.17 20.05
CA HIS A 49 0.90 -11.40 19.35
C HIS A 49 -0.58 -11.68 19.56
N ASP A 50 -1.36 -11.56 18.49
CA ASP A 50 -2.83 -11.62 18.57
C ASP A 50 -3.40 -13.03 18.35
N GLY A 51 -2.57 -14.00 17.95
CA GLY A 51 -2.97 -15.37 17.66
C GLY A 51 -3.91 -15.52 16.45
N GLY A 52 -4.07 -14.46 15.65
CA GLY A 52 -5.04 -14.38 14.56
C GLY A 52 -6.40 -13.81 14.97
N ASP A 53 -6.52 -13.30 16.21
CA ASP A 53 -7.73 -12.63 16.71
C ASP A 53 -7.39 -11.18 17.11
N PRO A 54 -7.79 -10.17 16.31
CA PRO A 54 -7.51 -8.76 16.58
C PRO A 54 -7.98 -8.26 17.95
N ALA A 55 -8.94 -8.92 18.60
CA ALA A 55 -9.37 -8.56 19.95
C ALA A 55 -8.24 -8.71 21.00
N ASN A 56 -7.28 -9.58 20.73
CA ASN A 56 -6.07 -9.82 21.55
C ASN A 56 -4.89 -8.94 21.12
N GLY A 57 -5.06 -8.12 20.07
CA GLY A 57 -4.02 -7.24 19.56
C GLY A 57 -3.72 -6.04 20.46
N ILE A 58 -2.83 -5.19 19.96
CA ILE A 58 -2.41 -3.94 20.59
C ILE A 58 -3.60 -3.07 21.00
N LYS A 59 -3.54 -2.51 22.22
CA LYS A 59 -4.50 -1.50 22.71
C LYS A 59 -4.02 -0.12 22.31
N LEU A 60 -4.44 0.34 21.14
CA LEU A 60 -3.94 1.57 20.52
C LEU A 60 -4.18 2.81 21.39
N ASP A 61 -5.35 2.93 22.02
CA ASP A 61 -5.66 4.06 22.91
C ASP A 61 -4.73 4.15 24.13
N ASP A 62 -4.27 3.00 24.63
CA ASP A 62 -3.32 2.95 25.75
C ASP A 62 -1.91 3.36 25.31
N VAL A 63 -1.54 3.01 24.07
CA VAL A 63 -0.22 3.28 23.50
C VAL A 63 -0.11 4.72 22.96
N LEU A 64 -1.19 5.21 22.34
CA LEU A 64 -1.28 6.48 21.64
C LEU A 64 -1.99 7.51 22.52
N GLY A 65 -1.48 7.69 23.74
CA GLY A 65 -1.95 8.69 24.69
C GLY A 65 -1.70 10.14 24.23
N ALA A 66 -1.58 11.07 25.18
CA ALA A 66 -1.28 12.46 24.84
C ALA A 66 0.09 12.57 24.13
N GLN A 67 0.12 13.25 22.99
CA GLN A 67 1.36 13.48 22.24
C GLN A 67 2.37 14.30 23.05
N GLU A 68 3.60 13.79 23.17
CA GLU A 68 4.73 14.57 23.70
C GLU A 68 5.28 15.54 22.65
N ASP A 69 5.90 16.64 23.09
CA ASP A 69 6.42 17.63 22.13
C ASP A 69 7.59 17.05 21.32
N GLY A 70 7.49 17.16 19.99
CA GLY A 70 8.44 16.56 19.05
C GLY A 70 8.27 15.05 18.81
N GLN A 71 7.24 14.42 19.40
CA GLN A 71 6.95 13.00 19.16
C GLN A 71 6.30 12.81 17.79
N HIS A 72 6.79 11.82 17.05
CA HIS A 72 6.24 11.41 15.75
C HIS A 72 5.81 9.94 15.81
N LEU A 73 4.74 9.62 15.08
CA LEU A 73 4.23 8.27 14.87
C LEU A 73 4.52 7.85 13.43
N TYR A 74 5.14 6.69 13.25
CA TYR A 74 5.39 6.07 11.94
C TYR A 74 4.69 4.72 11.90
N LEU A 75 3.82 4.52 10.91
CA LEU A 75 2.97 3.34 10.77
C LEU A 75 3.28 2.60 9.47
N CYS A 76 3.46 1.28 9.57
CA CYS A 76 3.56 0.43 8.39
C CYS A 76 3.02 -0.97 8.72
N GLY A 77 1.99 -1.41 8.01
CA GLY A 77 1.28 -2.64 8.31
C GLY A 77 0.03 -2.82 7.45
N PRO A 78 -0.85 -3.77 7.81
CA PRO A 78 -2.14 -3.95 7.17
C PRO A 78 -3.02 -2.69 7.26
N GLY A 79 -3.89 -2.48 6.27
CA GLY A 79 -4.75 -1.29 6.20
C GLY A 79 -5.62 -1.10 7.45
N GLY A 80 -6.17 -2.20 7.99
CA GLY A 80 -6.95 -2.18 9.23
C GLY A 80 -6.18 -1.63 10.45
N LEU A 81 -4.92 -2.03 10.61
CA LEU A 81 -4.06 -1.53 11.70
C LEU A 81 -3.72 -0.05 11.51
N ILE A 82 -3.38 0.35 10.28
CA ILE A 82 -3.05 1.75 9.97
C ILE A 82 -4.26 2.65 10.24
N ASN A 83 -5.45 2.27 9.78
CA ASN A 83 -6.67 3.05 9.98
C ASN A 83 -7.02 3.17 11.46
N ALA A 84 -6.99 2.07 12.21
CA ALA A 84 -7.26 2.09 13.65
C ALA A 84 -6.25 2.96 14.41
N ALA A 85 -4.96 2.90 14.06
CA ALA A 85 -3.93 3.72 14.70
C ALA A 85 -4.08 5.21 14.38
N ARG A 86 -4.48 5.55 13.14
CA ARG A 86 -4.76 6.94 12.75
C ARG A 86 -5.98 7.50 13.46
N GLU A 87 -7.04 6.70 13.64
CA GLU A 87 -8.22 7.09 14.41
C GLU A 87 -7.86 7.33 15.88
N ALA A 88 -7.13 6.38 16.49
CA ALA A 88 -6.65 6.49 17.86
C ALA A 88 -5.71 7.70 18.07
N ALA A 89 -4.91 8.08 17.06
CA ALA A 89 -4.03 9.25 17.10
C ALA A 89 -4.68 10.54 16.56
N SER A 90 -6.01 10.59 16.37
CA SER A 90 -6.69 11.76 15.77
C SER A 90 -6.57 13.05 16.58
N HIS A 91 -6.20 12.97 17.87
CA HIS A 91 -5.89 14.12 18.72
C HIS A 91 -4.44 14.62 18.59
N TRP A 92 -3.58 13.92 17.86
CA TRP A 92 -2.20 14.35 17.58
C TRP A 92 -2.18 15.37 16.43
N ARG A 93 -1.05 16.05 16.27
CA ARG A 93 -0.85 16.93 15.11
C ARG A 93 -0.76 16.09 13.83
N ASP A 94 -1.53 16.41 12.79
CA ASP A 94 -1.51 15.68 11.51
C ASP A 94 -0.08 15.53 10.93
N SER A 95 0.74 16.57 11.03
CA SER A 95 2.13 16.56 10.55
C SER A 95 3.09 15.63 11.31
N SER A 96 2.60 14.99 12.38
CA SER A 96 3.38 14.07 13.20
C SER A 96 3.04 12.60 13.00
N VAL A 97 1.98 12.29 12.23
CA VAL A 97 1.53 10.93 11.95
C VAL A 97 1.85 10.59 10.50
N HIS A 98 2.75 9.65 10.31
CA HIS A 98 3.24 9.20 9.00
C HIS A 98 2.85 7.74 8.79
N PHE A 99 2.44 7.37 7.59
CA PHE A 99 2.08 5.99 7.28
C PHE A 99 2.49 5.59 5.86
N GLU A 100 2.76 4.30 5.69
CA GLU A 100 3.04 3.67 4.41
C GLU A 100 2.15 2.43 4.27
N LEU A 101 1.37 2.37 3.19
CA LEU A 101 0.50 1.24 2.85
C LEU A 101 1.28 0.31 1.91
N PHE A 102 1.48 -0.95 2.31
CA PHE A 102 2.14 -1.95 1.46
C PHE A 102 1.17 -2.78 0.64
N ALA A 103 -0.08 -2.91 1.12
CA ALA A 103 -1.15 -3.60 0.44
C ALA A 103 -2.33 -2.63 0.37
N SER A 104 -2.99 -2.56 -0.79
CA SER A 104 -4.29 -1.91 -0.86
C SER A 104 -5.23 -2.57 0.15
N ALA A 105 -6.08 -1.79 0.82
CA ALA A 105 -7.14 -2.28 1.68
C ALA A 105 -8.05 -3.32 1.00
N LYS A 106 -8.04 -3.39 -0.34
CA LYS A 106 -8.74 -4.43 -1.12
C LYS A 106 -8.02 -5.79 -1.17
N ALA A 107 -6.75 -5.88 -0.81
CA ALA A 107 -5.96 -7.12 -0.92
C ALA A 107 -6.16 -8.08 0.27
N ASP A 108 -6.61 -7.57 1.43
CA ASP A 108 -6.74 -8.38 2.66
C ASP A 108 -8.14 -9.02 2.82
N ASP A 109 -9.19 -8.46 2.22
CA ASP A 109 -10.55 -9.03 2.33
C ASP A 109 -10.87 -10.12 1.30
N ASP A 110 -10.15 -10.20 0.17
CA ASP A 110 -10.47 -11.16 -0.89
C ASP A 110 -9.25 -11.57 -1.74
N LYS A 111 -8.33 -12.35 -1.15
CA LYS A 111 -7.61 -13.37 -1.95
C LYS A 111 -8.47 -14.60 -2.25
N ALA A 112 -9.79 -14.45 -2.18
CA ALA A 112 -10.73 -15.20 -2.99
C ALA A 112 -10.88 -14.47 -4.32
N ASP A 113 -9.95 -14.71 -5.24
CA ASP A 113 -10.27 -14.98 -6.65
C ASP A 113 -11.43 -14.19 -7.30
N SER A 114 -11.59 -12.90 -7.02
CA SER A 114 -12.66 -12.07 -7.59
C SER A 114 -12.29 -11.57 -8.99
N THR A 115 -11.78 -12.50 -9.81
CA THR A 115 -11.91 -12.45 -11.27
C THR A 115 -13.37 -12.70 -11.71
N ASP A 116 -14.26 -13.03 -10.76
CA ASP A 116 -15.69 -13.27 -10.99
C ASP A 116 -16.39 -11.98 -11.45
N GLY A 117 -16.28 -11.69 -12.74
CA GLY A 117 -16.81 -10.51 -13.40
C GLY A 117 -15.82 -9.81 -14.34
N ASP A 118 -14.52 -10.06 -14.19
CA ASP A 118 -13.50 -9.46 -15.05
C ASP A 118 -13.64 -9.97 -16.49
N GLN A 119 -13.59 -9.02 -17.42
CA GLN A 119 -13.66 -9.30 -18.85
C GLN A 119 -12.37 -8.85 -19.54
N PRO A 120 -12.01 -9.49 -20.65
CA PRO A 120 -10.97 -8.95 -21.51
C PRO A 120 -11.44 -7.60 -22.10
N PHE A 121 -10.50 -6.68 -22.28
CA PHE A 121 -10.77 -5.36 -22.85
C PHE A 121 -9.62 -4.92 -23.75
N GLU A 122 -9.89 -3.97 -24.64
CA GLU A 122 -8.87 -3.42 -25.55
C GLU A 122 -8.25 -2.14 -24.98
N VAL A 123 -6.93 -2.00 -25.18
CA VAL A 123 -6.16 -0.80 -24.87
C VAL A 123 -5.43 -0.35 -26.13
N GLU A 124 -5.52 0.94 -26.45
CA GLU A 124 -4.70 1.61 -27.46
C GLU A 124 -3.72 2.57 -26.77
N LEU A 125 -2.44 2.43 -27.10
CA LEU A 125 -1.38 3.35 -26.68
C LEU A 125 -1.25 4.43 -27.76
N LYS A 126 -1.58 5.68 -27.42
CA LYS A 126 -1.78 6.73 -28.41
C LYS A 126 -0.50 7.16 -29.12
N GLU A 127 0.63 7.20 -28.43
CA GLU A 127 1.89 7.68 -29.00
C GLU A 127 2.46 6.66 -29.98
N THR A 128 2.37 5.37 -29.64
CA THR A 128 2.89 4.28 -30.47
C THR A 128 1.89 3.76 -31.51
N GLY A 129 0.59 3.97 -31.28
CA GLY A 129 -0.50 3.39 -32.07
C GLY A 129 -0.70 1.89 -31.84
N ILE A 130 0.01 1.29 -30.88
CA ILE A 130 -0.12 -0.13 -30.55
C ILE A 130 -1.49 -0.36 -29.89
N THR A 131 -2.18 -1.42 -30.30
CA THR A 131 -3.43 -1.87 -29.66
C THR A 131 -3.28 -3.33 -29.26
N PHE A 132 -3.68 -3.66 -28.04
CA PHE A 132 -3.69 -5.03 -27.52
C PHE A 132 -4.95 -5.30 -26.69
N THR A 133 -5.26 -6.59 -26.55
CA THR A 133 -6.30 -7.06 -25.64
C THR A 133 -5.66 -7.48 -24.32
N VAL A 134 -6.13 -6.91 -23.22
CA VAL A 134 -5.75 -7.29 -21.87
C VAL A 134 -6.65 -8.45 -21.43
N PRO A 135 -6.13 -9.69 -21.26
CA PRO A 135 -6.91 -10.80 -20.77
C PRO A 135 -7.26 -10.63 -19.28
N VAL A 136 -8.05 -11.54 -18.73
CA VAL A 136 -8.50 -11.47 -17.32
C VAL A 136 -7.35 -11.65 -16.34
N ASP A 137 -6.36 -12.46 -16.70
CA ASP A 137 -5.22 -12.86 -15.87
C ASP A 137 -3.99 -11.94 -16.00
N LYS A 138 -4.11 -10.82 -16.72
CA LYS A 138 -3.03 -9.83 -16.86
C LYS A 138 -3.52 -8.41 -16.61
N SER A 139 -2.57 -7.57 -16.20
CA SER A 139 -2.66 -6.13 -16.06
C SER A 139 -2.29 -5.41 -17.36
N ILE A 140 -2.63 -4.12 -17.46
CA ILE A 140 -2.27 -3.29 -18.62
C ILE A 140 -0.73 -3.17 -18.73
N ILE A 141 -0.04 -2.96 -17.60
CA ILE A 141 1.41 -2.78 -17.56
C ILE A 141 2.19 -4.00 -18.08
N GLU A 142 1.71 -5.22 -17.78
CA GLU A 142 2.34 -6.45 -18.29
C GLU A 142 2.28 -6.52 -19.82
N LEU A 143 1.16 -6.14 -20.42
CA LEU A 143 1.02 -6.10 -21.88
C LEU A 143 1.89 -4.99 -22.49
N MET A 144 2.05 -3.85 -21.82
CA MET A 144 2.97 -2.80 -22.27
C MET A 144 4.41 -3.32 -22.35
N TRP A 145 4.87 -4.05 -21.32
CA TRP A 145 6.20 -4.67 -21.32
C TRP A 145 6.37 -5.71 -22.43
N GLU A 146 5.37 -6.55 -22.69
CA GLU A 146 5.40 -7.51 -23.81
C GLU A 146 5.54 -6.82 -25.17
N HIS A 147 5.04 -5.59 -25.28
CA HIS A 147 5.16 -4.73 -26.45
C HIS A 147 6.38 -3.78 -26.42
N ASN A 148 7.28 -3.93 -25.44
CA ASN A 148 8.45 -3.07 -25.22
C ASN A 148 8.12 -1.58 -25.04
N VAL A 149 6.97 -1.28 -24.43
CA VAL A 149 6.58 0.06 -24.01
C VAL A 149 6.90 0.20 -22.52
N ASP A 150 7.73 1.17 -22.19
CA ASP A 150 8.18 1.42 -20.82
C ASP A 150 7.26 2.43 -20.13
N VAL A 151 7.03 2.21 -18.83
CA VAL A 151 6.29 3.11 -17.95
C VAL A 151 6.95 3.05 -16.59
N MET A 152 7.02 4.18 -15.88
CA MET A 152 7.56 4.18 -14.53
C MET A 152 6.69 3.29 -13.62
N TYR A 153 7.30 2.42 -12.81
CA TYR A 153 6.58 1.56 -11.88
C TYR A 153 7.40 1.31 -10.61
N ALA A 154 6.75 0.83 -9.55
CA ALA A 154 7.44 0.41 -8.34
C ALA A 154 6.66 -0.64 -7.53
N CYS A 155 5.44 -0.31 -7.07
CA CYS A 155 4.72 -1.18 -6.13
C CYS A 155 3.91 -2.29 -6.80
N GLU A 156 3.41 -2.06 -8.02
CA GLU A 156 2.47 -2.95 -8.73
C GLU A 156 1.12 -3.22 -8.00
N ASP A 157 0.95 -2.67 -6.79
CA ASP A 157 -0.26 -2.80 -5.96
C ASP A 157 -1.16 -1.54 -5.93
N GLY A 158 -0.93 -0.55 -6.80
CA GLY A 158 -1.86 0.58 -6.97
C GLY A 158 -1.85 1.68 -5.89
N TRP A 159 -0.79 1.83 -5.10
CA TRP A 159 -0.73 2.88 -4.06
C TRP A 159 0.38 3.91 -4.26
N CYS A 160 1.47 3.58 -4.96
CA CYS A 160 2.65 4.45 -5.03
C CYS A 160 2.54 5.60 -6.05
N GLY A 161 1.63 5.50 -7.03
CA GLY A 161 1.44 6.53 -8.04
C GLY A 161 2.33 6.44 -9.29
N ASN A 162 3.40 5.64 -9.28
CA ASN A 162 4.44 5.66 -10.32
C ASN A 162 3.94 5.27 -11.72
N CYS A 163 3.03 4.29 -11.83
CA CYS A 163 2.50 3.84 -13.12
C CYS A 163 1.25 4.61 -13.56
N LYS A 164 1.19 5.91 -13.21
CA LYS A 164 0.12 6.80 -13.66
C LYS A 164 0.30 7.12 -15.14
N VAL A 165 -0.70 6.83 -15.94
CA VAL A 165 -0.76 7.18 -17.37
C VAL A 165 -2.00 8.02 -17.64
N GLY A 166 -1.92 8.95 -18.60
CA GLY A 166 -3.07 9.75 -19.03
C GLY A 166 -4.14 8.88 -19.69
N LEU A 167 -5.40 9.06 -19.30
CA LEU A 167 -6.57 8.41 -19.88
C LEU A 167 -7.23 9.38 -20.88
N ILE A 168 -7.06 9.12 -22.17
CA ILE A 168 -7.59 9.97 -23.26
C ILE A 168 -9.07 9.66 -23.54
N SER A 169 -9.43 8.38 -23.50
CA SER A 169 -10.77 7.90 -23.83
C SER A 169 -11.07 6.57 -23.15
N GLY A 170 -12.36 6.31 -22.93
CA GLY A 170 -12.88 5.13 -22.26
C GLY A 170 -13.12 5.36 -20.78
N LYS A 171 -13.82 4.43 -20.13
CA LYS A 171 -14.05 4.48 -18.68
C LYS A 171 -13.27 3.39 -17.95
N ALA A 172 -12.38 3.79 -17.05
CA ALA A 172 -11.60 2.88 -16.24
C ALA A 172 -12.39 2.35 -15.03
N ASP A 173 -12.11 1.10 -14.68
CA ASP A 173 -12.42 0.50 -13.38
C ASP A 173 -11.20 0.71 -12.47
N HIS A 174 -11.28 1.74 -11.62
CA HIS A 174 -10.18 2.15 -10.75
C HIS A 174 -10.03 1.21 -9.56
N ARG A 175 -8.87 0.55 -9.50
CA ARG A 175 -8.50 -0.38 -8.42
C ARG A 175 -7.37 0.13 -7.54
N ASP A 176 -6.93 1.36 -7.78
CA ASP A 176 -5.87 2.03 -7.04
C ASP A 176 -6.41 2.89 -5.87
N GLU A 177 -5.50 3.21 -4.95
CA GLU A 177 -5.74 4.09 -3.79
C GLU A 177 -5.05 5.45 -3.91
N PHE A 178 -4.33 5.67 -5.02
CA PHE A 178 -3.52 6.86 -5.22
C PHE A 178 -4.32 8.01 -5.85
N LEU A 179 -5.13 7.71 -6.87
CA LEU A 179 -5.89 8.72 -7.61
C LEU A 179 -7.13 9.14 -6.82
N ASP A 180 -7.27 10.44 -6.61
CA ASP A 180 -8.51 11.03 -6.11
C ASP A 180 -9.59 11.09 -7.21
N ASP A 181 -10.82 11.43 -6.84
CA ASP A 181 -11.95 11.43 -7.78
C ASP A 181 -11.78 12.43 -8.92
N GLY A 182 -11.00 13.50 -8.76
CA GLY A 182 -10.71 14.46 -9.83
C GLY A 182 -9.67 13.94 -10.81
N ASP A 183 -8.66 13.25 -10.32
CA ASP A 183 -7.61 12.63 -11.13
C ASP A 183 -8.14 11.42 -11.93
N ARG A 184 -9.10 10.67 -11.38
CA ARG A 184 -9.70 9.47 -12.03
C ARG A 184 -10.38 9.75 -13.37
N GLU A 185 -10.76 11.00 -13.65
CA GLU A 185 -11.30 11.36 -14.97
C GLU A 185 -10.24 11.37 -16.07
N ASN A 186 -8.97 11.63 -15.72
CA ASN A 186 -7.91 11.93 -16.68
C ASN A 186 -6.70 10.99 -16.59
N PHE A 187 -6.65 10.12 -15.57
CA PHE A 187 -5.50 9.28 -15.30
C PHE A 187 -5.91 7.87 -14.88
N ILE A 188 -5.01 6.91 -15.07
CA ILE A 188 -5.17 5.51 -14.65
C ILE A 188 -3.85 4.96 -14.11
N GLN A 189 -3.90 4.14 -13.05
CA GLN A 189 -2.76 3.32 -12.60
C GLN A 189 -2.76 1.98 -13.34
N VAL A 190 -1.88 1.82 -14.32
CA VAL A 190 -1.90 0.68 -15.28
C VAL A 190 -1.50 -0.67 -14.67
N CYS A 191 -0.97 -0.71 -13.43
CA CYS A 191 -0.65 -1.96 -12.75
C CYS A 191 -1.86 -2.71 -12.20
N VAL A 192 -2.92 -2.01 -11.77
CA VAL A 192 -4.07 -2.64 -11.11
C VAL A 192 -5.41 -2.34 -11.77
N SER A 193 -5.56 -1.19 -12.43
CA SER A 193 -6.86 -0.76 -12.94
C SER A 193 -7.20 -1.46 -14.26
N ARG A 194 -8.51 -1.64 -14.52
CA ARG A 194 -9.04 -2.26 -15.73
C ARG A 194 -9.96 -1.31 -16.49
N ALA A 195 -10.62 -1.78 -17.54
CA ALA A 195 -11.73 -1.05 -18.18
C ALA A 195 -13.08 -1.48 -17.59
N MET A 196 -14.04 -0.56 -17.55
CA MET A 196 -15.44 -0.92 -17.29
C MET A 196 -15.96 -1.86 -18.40
N PRO A 197 -16.97 -2.71 -18.13
CA PRO A 197 -17.47 -3.67 -19.11
C PRO A 197 -17.89 -3.02 -20.44
N GLY A 198 -17.30 -3.48 -21.55
CA GLY A 198 -17.58 -3.01 -22.90
C GLY A 198 -16.79 -1.77 -23.35
N GLU A 199 -15.93 -1.22 -22.50
CA GLU A 199 -15.08 -0.08 -22.83
C GLU A 199 -13.78 -0.49 -23.53
N LYS A 200 -13.28 0.39 -24.39
CA LYS A 200 -11.89 0.40 -24.88
C LYS A 200 -11.19 1.60 -24.25
N LEU A 201 -9.99 1.41 -23.72
CA LEU A 201 -9.18 2.50 -23.18
C LEU A 201 -8.21 3.03 -24.23
N VAL A 202 -8.02 4.35 -24.26
CA VAL A 202 -6.95 5.00 -25.04
C VAL A 202 -6.06 5.74 -24.05
N LEU A 203 -4.78 5.41 -24.03
CA LEU A 203 -3.81 5.91 -23.06
C LEU A 203 -2.79 6.84 -23.73
N ASP A 204 -2.39 7.89 -23.03
CA ASP A 204 -1.39 8.87 -23.48
C ASP A 204 0.05 8.35 -23.25
N ILE A 205 0.42 7.31 -24.00
CA ILE A 205 1.73 6.63 -24.01
C ILE A 205 1.94 5.81 -25.29
#